data_AF-A0A060YCH0-F1
#
_entry.id   AF-A0A060YCH0-F1
#
_cell.length_a   1.000
_cell.length_b   1.000
_cell.length_c   1.000
_cell.angle_alpha   90.00
_cell.angle_beta   90.00
_cell.angle_gamma   90.00
#
_symmetry.space_group_name_H-M   'P 1'
#
loop_
_entity.id
_entity.type
_entity.pdbx_description
1 polymer ?
#
loop_
_entity_poly.entity_id
_entity_poly.type
_entity_poly.pdbx_seq_one_letter_code
_entity_poly.pdbx_strand_id
1 'polypeptide(L)' 'MFASYVPEIIELIGNRKKYGGSYSAVNGRKHIVVCGHITLESVSNFLKDFLHKDRDDVNVEIVFLHK' A
#
# COMPACT_ATOMS: atom_id res chain seq x y z
N MET A 1 21.53 -28.54 -17.11
CA MET A 1 20.07 -28.39 -16.93
C MET A 1 19.71 -27.51 -15.72
N PHE A 2 20.36 -27.64 -14.55
CA PHE A 2 20.06 -26.80 -13.37
C PHE A 2 20.19 -25.28 -13.61
N ALA A 3 21.16 -24.84 -14.42
CA ALA A 3 21.42 -23.43 -14.68
C ALA A 3 20.33 -22.69 -15.48
N SER A 4 19.44 -23.40 -16.18
CA SER A 4 18.34 -22.78 -16.94
C SER A 4 17.01 -22.79 -16.19
N TYR A 5 16.68 -23.88 -15.49
CA TYR A 5 15.36 -24.02 -14.84
C TYR A 5 15.26 -23.31 -13.49
N VAL A 6 16.36 -23.18 -12.74
CA VAL A 6 16.32 -22.55 -11.40
C VAL A 6 16.03 -21.05 -11.48
N PRO A 7 16.69 -20.26 -12.35
CA PRO A 7 16.33 -18.85 -12.53
C PRO A 7 14.87 -18.65 -12.96
N GLU A 8 14.39 -19.50 -13.88
CA GLU A 8 13.03 -19.43 -14.41
C GLU A 8 11.96 -19.70 -13.32
N ILE A 9 12.19 -20.69 -12.45
CA ILE A 9 11.31 -20.99 -11.32
C ILE A 9 11.33 -19.85 -10.28
N ILE A 10 12.50 -19.27 -9.98
CA ILE A 10 12.64 -18.15 -9.04
C ILE A 10 11.88 -16.93 -9.54
N GLU A 11 11.96 -16.64 -10.83
CA GLU A 11 11.25 -15.52 -11.44
C GLU A 11 9.72 -15.74 -11.40
N LEU A 12 9.26 -16.96 -11.65
CA LEU A 12 7.84 -17.32 -11.60
C LEU A 12 7.25 -17.22 -10.18
N ILE A 13 8.01 -17.59 -9.16
CA ILE A 13 7.60 -17.51 -7.75
C ILE A 13 7.76 -16.08 -7.21
N GLY A 14 8.82 -15.39 -7.62
CA GLY A 14 9.19 -14.05 -7.14
C GLY A 14 8.31 -12.92 -7.67
N ASN A 15 7.69 -13.09 -8.85
CA ASN A 15 6.85 -12.06 -9.48
C ASN A 15 5.40 -12.00 -8.95
N ARG A 16 5.08 -12.67 -7.83
CA ARG A 16 3.78 -12.50 -7.20
C ARG A 16 3.64 -11.07 -6.68
N LYS A 17 2.64 -10.35 -7.20
CA LYS A 17 2.27 -9.01 -6.71
C LYS A 17 1.87 -9.10 -5.24
N LYS A 18 2.78 -8.71 -4.34
CA LYS A 18 2.55 -8.70 -2.88
C LYS A 18 1.38 -7.81 -2.47
N TYR A 19 1.25 -6.66 -3.13
CA TYR A 19 0.23 -5.65 -2.84
C TYR A 19 -0.79 -5.58 -3.99
N GLY A 20 -1.54 -6.67 -4.18
CA GLY A 20 -2.66 -6.77 -5.13
C GLY A 20 -4.01 -6.90 -4.42
N GLY A 21 -5.05 -7.26 -5.17
CA GLY A 21 -6.41 -7.43 -4.64
C GLY A 21 -7.22 -6.13 -4.58
N SER A 22 -8.26 -6.12 -3.76
CA SER A 22 -9.19 -4.99 -3.58
C SER A 22 -9.32 -4.63 -2.11
N TYR A 23 -9.50 -3.34 -1.83
CA TYR A 23 -9.83 -2.88 -0.49
C TYR A 23 -11.25 -3.33 -0.10
N SER A 24 -11.40 -3.91 1.09
CA SER A 24 -12.69 -4.31 1.64
C SER A 24 -13.22 -3.23 2.56
N ALA A 25 -14.23 -2.49 2.10
CA ALA A 25 -14.83 -1.42 2.89
C ALA A 25 -15.49 -1.98 4.15
N VAL A 26 -15.16 -1.39 5.30
CA VAL A 26 -15.78 -1.72 6.59
C VAL A 26 -16.96 -0.80 6.83
N ASN A 27 -18.13 -1.38 7.14
CA ASN A 27 -19.33 -0.60 7.40
C ASN A 27 -19.11 0.39 8.57
N GLY A 28 -19.45 1.66 8.39
CA GLY A 28 -19.23 2.71 9.38
C GLY A 28 -17.82 3.32 9.42
N ARG A 29 -16.87 2.85 8.59
CA ARG A 29 -15.56 3.49 8.42
C ARG A 29 -15.47 4.17 7.06
N LYS A 30 -15.10 5.45 7.08
CA LYS A 30 -14.79 6.19 5.85
C LYS A 30 -13.37 5.82 5.41
N HIS A 31 -13.08 5.92 4.12
CA HIS A 31 -11.72 5.79 3.62
C HIS A 31 -11.41 6.84 2.58
N ILE A 32 -10.14 7.21 2.46
CA ILE A 32 -9.61 8.07 1.39
C ILE A 32 -8.58 7.30 0.58
N VAL A 33 -8.50 7.62 -0.71
CA VAL A 33 -7.51 7.03 -1.62
C VAL A 33 -6.44 8.07 -1.92
N VAL A 34 -5.18 7.75 -1.62
CA VAL A 34 -4.02 8.60 -1.89
C VAL A 34 -3.23 8.02 -3.05
N CYS A 35 -3.10 8.81 -4.12
CA CYS A 35 -2.40 8.44 -5.35
C CYS A 35 -1.31 9.46 -5.67
N GLY A 36 -0.48 9.16 -6.67
CA GLY A 36 0.52 10.08 -7.21
C GLY A 36 1.95 9.70 -6.84
N HIS A 37 2.78 10.70 -6.53
CA HIS A 37 4.16 10.49 -6.15
C HIS A 37 4.26 9.98 -4.70
N ILE A 38 4.30 8.65 -4.56
CA ILE A 38 4.33 7.97 -3.27
C ILE A 38 5.77 7.55 -3.00
N THR A 39 6.39 8.21 -2.02
CA THR A 39 7.74 7.97 -1.53
C THR A 39 7.74 7.94 -0.02
N LEU A 40 8.81 7.44 0.58
CA LEU A 40 8.95 7.41 2.04
C LEU A 40 8.75 8.81 2.64
N GLU A 41 9.36 9.83 2.04
CA GLU A 41 9.31 11.20 2.53
C GLU A 41 7.90 11.80 2.41
N SER A 42 7.29 11.73 1.23
CA SER A 42 5.94 12.27 0.97
C SER A 42 4.88 11.65 1.89
N VAL A 43 4.90 10.33 2.03
CA VAL A 43 3.95 9.60 2.90
C VAL A 43 4.22 9.90 4.37
N SER A 44 5.48 9.99 4.80
CA SER A 44 5.80 10.28 6.21
C SER A 44 5.29 11.64 6.64
N ASN A 45 5.45 12.67 5.80
CA ASN A 45 4.94 14.00 6.09
C ASN A 45 3.40 14.01 6.11
N PHE A 46 2.76 13.37 5.12
CA PHE A 46 1.31 13.24 5.07
C PHE A 46 0.72 12.56 6.31
N LEU A 47 1.29 11.43 6.75
CA LEU A 47 0.78 10.69 7.91
C LEU A 47 0.95 11.47 9.22
N LYS A 48 2.04 12.23 9.38
CA LYS A 48 2.25 13.07 10.57
C LYS A 48 1.16 14.13 10.72
N ASP A 49 0.79 14.78 9.62
CA ASP A 49 -0.21 15.85 9.63
C ASP A 49 -1.63 15.31 9.70
N PHE A 50 -1.89 14.17 9.05
CA PHE A 50 -3.23 13.57 8.94
C PHE A 50 -3.64 12.78 10.19
N LEU A 51 -2.71 12.02 10.79
CA LEU A 51 -2.93 11.22 12.00
C LEU A 51 -2.47 11.94 13.28
N HIS A 52 -2.43 13.27 13.25
CA HIS A 52 -1.99 14.06 14.39
C HIS A 52 -2.94 13.90 15.59
N LYS A 53 -2.39 13.78 16.80
CA LYS A 53 -3.16 13.54 18.04
C LYS A 53 -4.12 14.68 18.40
N ASP A 54 -3.83 15.88 17.92
CA ASP A 54 -4.66 17.07 18.12
C ASP A 54 -5.86 17.13 17.16
N ARG A 55 -5.98 16.19 16.22
CA ARG A 55 -7.15 16.04 15.36
C ARG A 55 -8.20 15.22 16.11
N ASP A 56 -9.44 15.70 16.09
CA ASP A 56 -10.60 14.92 16.54
C ASP A 56 -10.65 13.56 15.83
N ASP A 57 -11.17 12.56 16.54
CA ASP A 57 -11.14 11.12 16.20
C ASP A 57 -11.34 10.85 14.70
N VAL A 58 -10.23 10.69 13.97
CA VAL A 58 -10.21 10.51 12.51
C VAL A 58 -10.48 9.04 12.22
N ASN A 59 -11.75 8.62 12.30
CA ASN A 59 -12.18 7.27 11.90
C ASN A 59 -12.21 7.14 10.36
N VAL A 60 -11.06 7.39 9.73
CA VAL A 60 -10.84 7.39 8.27
C VAL A 60 -9.64 6.51 7.95
N GLU A 61 -9.85 5.48 7.14
CA GLU A 61 -8.79 4.63 6.63
C GLU A 61 -8.12 5.26 5.40
N ILE A 62 -6.81 5.06 5.26
CA ILE A 62 -6.02 5.64 4.17
C ILE A 62 -5.55 4.50 3.26
N VAL A 63 -5.98 4.52 2.01
CA VAL A 63 -5.64 3.52 0.99
C VAL A 63 -4.67 4.15 0.00
N PHE A 64 -3.40 3.72 0.01
CA PHE A 64 -2.40 4.17 -0.96
C PHE A 64 -2.47 3.34 -2.23
N LEU A 65 -2.60 4.01 -3.38
CA LEU A 65 -2.56 3.39 -4.70
C LEU A 65 -1.35 3.92 -5.49
N HIS A 66 -0.34 3.07 -5.62
CA HIS A 66 0.90 3.35 -6.35
C HIS A 66 1.08 2.35 -7.50
N LYS A 67 1.69 2.79 -8.61
CA LYS A 67 1.92 1.98 -9.81
C LYS A 67 3.38 1.59 -9.93
#